data_AF-A0A5J4E8R6-F1
#
_entry.id   AF-A0A5J4E8R6-F1
#
_cell.length_a   1.000
_cell.length_b   1.000
_cell.length_c   1.000
_cell.angle_alpha   90.00
_cell.angle_beta   90.00
_cell.angle_gamma   90.00
#
_symmetry.space_group_name_H-M   'P 1'
#
loop_
_entity.id
_entity.type
_entity.pdbx_description
1 polymer ?
#
loop_
_entity_poly.entity_id
_entity_poly.type
_entity_poly.pdbx_seq_one_letter_code
_entity_poly.pdbx_strand_id
1 'polypeptide(L)'
;MENAYFSSSAILYELVKARMRGVDVRVIIPMEGNHGIMNLANVVSANTLLKYGARVYIYPGMSHVKAAIYDGWLCFGSATMDKMSFRVQREMNIASSDPEFARLAIEKVFHKDFAAAEDLTNPLPEDWKNTLARIVASQL
;
A
#
# COMPACT_ATOMS: atom_id res chain seq x y z
N MET A 1 3.03 -4.42 4.65
CA MET A 1 2.16 -4.72 3.48
C MET A 1 2.74 -4.07 2.25
N GLU A 2 2.38 -4.56 1.08
CA GLU A 2 2.85 -4.08 -0.22
C GLU A 2 1.70 -4.13 -1.22
N ASN A 3 1.49 -3.01 -1.93
CA ASN A 3 0.45 -2.92 -2.94
C ASN A 3 0.84 -1.94 -4.05
N ALA A 4 0.46 -2.26 -5.28
CA ALA A 4 0.74 -1.42 -6.44
C ALA A 4 0.03 -0.05 -6.37
N TYR A 5 -1.22 -0.02 -5.91
CA TYR A 5 -2.05 1.19 -5.91
C TYR A 5 -2.75 1.38 -4.57
N PHE A 6 -2.61 2.58 -4.01
CA PHE A 6 -3.18 3.03 -2.76
C PHE A 6 -4.03 4.29 -2.99
N SER A 7 -5.22 4.12 -3.55
CA SER A 7 -6.14 5.24 -3.84
C SER A 7 -7.42 5.25 -3.00
N SER A 8 -7.72 4.16 -2.29
CA SER A 8 -8.92 4.07 -1.46
C SER A 8 -8.79 4.91 -0.19
N SER A 9 -9.54 6.01 -0.13
CA SER A 9 -9.65 6.85 1.07
C SER A 9 -10.11 6.08 2.31
N ALA A 10 -10.93 5.04 2.13
CA ALA A 10 -11.41 4.21 3.25
C ALA A 10 -10.28 3.36 3.85
N ILE A 11 -9.45 2.73 3.01
CA ILE A 11 -8.30 1.96 3.49
C ILE A 11 -7.26 2.88 4.13
N LEU A 12 -6.97 4.02 3.48
CA LEU A 12 -6.03 5.00 4.02
C LEU A 12 -6.47 5.47 5.42
N TYR A 13 -7.76 5.77 5.59
CA TYR A 13 -8.34 6.13 6.88
C TYR A 13 -8.18 5.04 7.94
N GLU A 14 -8.45 3.78 7.61
CA GLU A 14 -8.32 2.67 8.57
C GLU A 14 -6.87 2.37 8.93
N LEU A 15 -5.92 2.51 8.00
CA LEU A 15 -4.48 2.39 8.30
C LEU A 15 -3.99 3.51 9.22
N VAL A 16 -4.41 4.74 8.98
CA VAL A 16 -4.13 5.87 9.89
C VAL A 16 -4.72 5.60 11.27
N LYS A 17 -5.97 5.14 11.35
CA LYS A 17 -6.58 4.76 12.63
C LYS A 17 -5.82 3.64 13.34
N ALA A 18 -5.38 2.62 12.62
CA ALA A 18 -4.57 1.55 13.19
C ALA A 18 -3.27 2.10 13.78
N ARG A 19 -2.59 2.97 13.04
CA ARG A 19 -1.37 3.62 13.52
C ARG A 19 -1.59 4.48 14.77
N MET A 20 -2.70 5.22 14.80
CA MET A 20 -3.11 6.02 15.96
C MET A 20 -3.43 5.18 17.21
N ARG A 21 -3.81 3.91 17.04
CA ARG A 21 -3.96 2.95 18.16
C ARG A 21 -2.63 2.34 18.63
N GLY A 22 -1.50 2.71 18.01
CA GLY A 22 -0.18 2.17 18.35
C GLY A 22 0.23 0.93 17.56
N VAL A 23 -0.54 0.50 16.55
CA VAL A 23 -0.16 -0.60 15.66
C VAL A 23 1.04 -0.18 14.80
N ASP A 24 2.00 -1.07 14.62
CA ASP A 24 3.11 -0.89 13.69
C ASP A 24 2.64 -1.07 12.24
N VAL A 25 2.40 0.04 11.56
CA VAL A 25 1.93 0.06 10.17
C VAL A 25 3.12 0.34 9.26
N ARG A 26 3.45 -0.66 8.42
CA ARG A 26 4.52 -0.57 7.41
C ARG A 26 3.98 -0.85 6.02
N VAL A 27 4.22 0.05 5.07
CA VAL A 27 3.68 -0.03 3.72
C VAL A 27 4.80 0.17 2.69
N ILE A 28 4.91 -0.75 1.73
CA ILE A 28 5.71 -0.59 0.51
C ILE A 28 4.78 -0.11 -0.59
N ILE A 29 5.15 0.99 -1.25
CA ILE A 29 4.39 1.62 -2.33
C ILE A 29 5.34 1.93 -3.49
N PRO A 30 5.05 1.49 -4.73
CA PRO A 30 5.80 1.93 -5.90
C PRO A 30 5.40 3.35 -6.31
N MET A 31 6.38 4.17 -6.70
CA MET A 31 6.13 5.50 -7.29
C MET A 31 6.08 5.46 -8.83
N GLU A 32 6.59 4.38 -9.41
CA GLU A 32 6.53 4.13 -10.84
C GLU A 32 5.58 2.97 -11.11
N GLY A 33 4.47 3.28 -11.76
CA GLY A 33 3.46 2.30 -12.13
C GLY A 33 2.86 2.54 -13.50
N ASN A 34 2.12 1.54 -14.02
CA ASN A 34 1.54 1.57 -15.36
C ASN A 34 0.44 2.64 -15.54
N HIS A 35 -0.11 3.20 -14.45
CA HIS A 35 -1.20 4.17 -14.50
C HIS A 35 -0.80 5.46 -13.79
N GLY A 36 -0.48 6.51 -14.56
CA GLY A 36 0.03 7.78 -14.02
C GLY A 36 -0.89 8.45 -12.99
N ILE A 37 -2.22 8.33 -13.15
CA ILE A 37 -3.19 8.85 -12.16
C ILE A 37 -3.04 8.13 -10.82
N MET A 38 -2.84 6.81 -10.82
CA MET A 38 -2.64 6.04 -9.60
C MET A 38 -1.29 6.35 -8.95
N ASN A 39 -0.24 6.59 -9.74
CA ASN A 39 1.07 7.00 -9.21
C ASN A 39 0.97 8.34 -8.47
N LEU A 40 0.26 9.32 -9.05
CA LEU A 40 0.01 10.62 -8.40
C LEU A 40 -0.82 10.47 -7.11
N ALA A 41 -1.78 9.54 -7.08
CA ALA A 41 -2.55 9.23 -5.88
C ALA A 41 -1.70 8.53 -4.80
N ASN A 42 -0.79 7.64 -5.20
CA ASN A 42 0.17 6.97 -4.31
C ASN A 42 1.03 8.00 -3.54
N VAL A 43 1.44 9.10 -4.19
CA VAL A 43 2.17 10.19 -3.52
C VAL A 43 1.37 10.77 -2.35
N VAL A 44 0.09 11.07 -2.56
CA VAL A 44 -0.77 11.65 -1.49
C VAL A 44 -0.99 10.63 -0.36
N SER A 45 -1.20 9.36 -0.71
CA SER A 45 -1.37 8.29 0.28
C SER A 45 -0.09 8.04 1.08
N ALA A 46 1.07 8.03 0.44
CA ALA A 46 2.38 7.93 1.09
C ALA A 46 2.61 9.09 2.06
N ASN A 47 2.41 10.33 1.61
CA ASN A 47 2.53 11.53 2.45
C ASN A 47 1.57 11.49 3.64
N THR A 48 0.33 11.03 3.43
CA THR A 48 -0.66 10.91 4.50
C THR A 48 -0.25 9.87 5.54
N LEU A 49 0.16 8.67 5.10
CA LEU A 49 0.63 7.60 6.00
C LEU A 49 1.84 8.05 6.81
N LEU A 50 2.82 8.65 6.15
CA LEU A 50 4.03 9.19 6.78
C LEU A 50 3.67 10.24 7.84
N LYS A 51 2.79 11.19 7.50
CA LYS A 51 2.33 12.26 8.41
C LYS A 51 1.74 11.71 9.70
N TYR A 52 1.02 10.59 9.64
CA TYR A 52 0.41 9.95 10.81
C TYR A 52 1.32 8.89 11.46
N GLY A 53 2.59 8.83 11.08
CA GLY A 53 3.62 8.03 11.74
C GLY A 53 3.71 6.58 11.29
N ALA A 54 3.03 6.19 10.21
CA ALA A 54 3.27 4.90 9.57
C ALA A 54 4.62 4.92 8.85
N ARG A 55 5.29 3.77 8.74
CA ARG A 55 6.53 3.64 7.97
C ARG A 55 6.21 3.34 6.52
N VAL A 56 6.67 4.22 5.63
CA VAL A 56 6.39 4.14 4.21
C VAL A 56 7.69 3.89 3.47
N TYR A 57 7.69 2.93 2.57
CA TYR A 57 8.87 2.53 1.81
C TYR A 57 8.55 2.64 0.32
N ILE A 58 9.47 3.24 -0.43
CA ILE A 58 9.34 3.45 -1.86
C ILE A 58 10.04 2.32 -2.60
N TYR A 59 9.25 1.49 -3.28
CA TYR A 59 9.83 0.41 -4.08
C TYR A 59 10.54 0.98 -5.33
N PRO A 60 11.74 0.48 -5.68
CA PRO A 60 12.43 0.92 -6.88
C PRO A 60 11.72 0.36 -8.13
N GLY A 61 11.12 1.26 -8.91
CA GLY A 61 10.33 0.90 -10.09
C GLY A 61 8.94 0.38 -9.72
N MET A 62 8.41 -0.52 -10.55
CA MET A 62 7.07 -1.07 -10.35
C MET A 62 7.07 -2.37 -9.55
N SER A 63 6.20 -2.43 -8.54
CA SER A 63 5.79 -3.68 -7.90
C SER A 63 4.34 -4.02 -8.27
N HIS A 64 4.12 -5.29 -8.64
CA HIS A 64 2.79 -5.86 -8.84
C HIS A 64 2.32 -6.69 -7.64
N VAL A 65 3.07 -6.73 -6.54
CA VAL A 65 2.66 -7.44 -5.33
C VAL A 65 1.39 -6.80 -4.77
N LYS A 66 0.43 -7.63 -4.37
CA LYS A 66 -0.70 -7.24 -3.53
C LYS A 66 -0.77 -8.22 -2.37
N ALA A 67 -0.07 -7.87 -1.30
CA ALA A 67 0.04 -8.73 -0.14
C ALA A 67 0.08 -7.90 1.15
N ALA A 68 -0.56 -8.41 2.19
CA ALA A 68 -0.55 -7.81 3.51
C ALA A 68 -0.51 -8.90 4.57
N ILE A 69 0.18 -8.61 5.68
CA ILE A 69 0.15 -9.42 6.88
C ILE A 69 -0.47 -8.56 7.98
N TYR A 70 -1.49 -9.09 8.64
CA TYR A 70 -2.21 -8.46 9.74
C TYR A 70 -2.07 -9.35 10.97
N ASP A 71 -1.21 -8.97 11.92
CA ASP A 71 -1.00 -9.73 13.16
C ASP A 71 -0.74 -11.24 12.94
N GLY A 72 0.05 -11.57 11.91
CA GLY A 72 0.36 -12.95 11.49
C GLY A 72 -0.60 -13.54 10.45
N TRP A 73 -1.69 -12.87 10.12
CA TRP A 73 -2.63 -13.28 9.08
C TRP A 73 -2.22 -12.75 7.71
N LEU A 74 -1.76 -13.65 6.83
CA LEU A 74 -1.36 -13.31 5.46
C LEU A 74 -2.60 -13.23 4.57
N CYS A 75 -2.69 -12.17 3.77
CA CYS A 75 -3.65 -12.03 2.68
C CYS A 75 -2.92 -11.57 1.42
N PHE A 76 -3.10 -12.25 0.30
CA PHE A 76 -2.48 -11.90 -0.98
C PHE A 76 -3.38 -12.29 -2.16
N GLY A 77 -3.19 -11.66 -3.30
CA GLY A 77 -3.96 -11.97 -4.49
C GLY A 77 -3.91 -10.88 -5.55
N SER A 78 -5.05 -10.65 -6.21
CA SER A 78 -5.16 -9.70 -7.31
C SER A 78 -5.63 -8.30 -6.87
N ALA A 79 -6.28 -8.17 -5.72
CA ALA A 79 -6.90 -6.91 -5.31
C ALA A 79 -5.88 -5.82 -4.97
N THR A 80 -5.99 -4.68 -5.65
CA THR A 80 -5.28 -3.45 -5.29
C THR A 80 -6.05 -2.65 -4.24
N MET A 81 -5.38 -1.71 -3.55
CA MET A 81 -6.01 -0.92 -2.47
C MET A 81 -6.76 0.32 -3.03
N ASP A 82 -7.57 0.10 -4.07
CA ASP A 82 -8.45 1.08 -4.72
C ASP A 82 -9.92 0.68 -4.62
N LYS A 83 -10.82 1.60 -4.98
CA LYS A 83 -12.26 1.39 -4.78
C LYS A 83 -12.82 0.37 -5.77
N MET A 84 -12.30 0.31 -7.00
CA MET A 84 -12.79 -0.63 -8.02
C MET A 84 -12.45 -2.06 -7.66
N SER A 85 -11.25 -2.36 -7.19
CA SER A 85 -10.88 -3.70 -6.71
C SER A 85 -11.79 -4.18 -5.58
N PHE A 86 -12.21 -3.29 -4.68
CA PHE A 86 -13.10 -3.68 -3.59
C PHE A 86 -14.59 -3.77 -3.95
N ARG A 87 -15.05 -3.15 -5.04
CA ARG A 87 -16.50 -3.00 -5.31
C ARG A 87 -16.96 -3.56 -6.64
N VAL A 88 -16.10 -3.60 -7.65
CA VAL A 88 -16.50 -3.80 -9.04
C VAL A 88 -15.71 -4.90 -9.72
N GLN A 89 -14.39 -4.93 -9.53
CA GLN A 89 -13.53 -5.91 -10.18
C GLN A 89 -13.75 -7.30 -9.57
N ARG A 90 -13.53 -8.32 -10.40
CA ARG A 90 -13.55 -9.72 -9.96
C ARG A 90 -12.17 -10.08 -9.44
N GLU A 91 -11.95 -9.75 -8.18
CA GLU A 91 -10.70 -10.06 -7.50
C GLU A 91 -10.72 -11.45 -6.86
N MET A 92 -9.55 -12.08 -6.79
CA MET A 92 -9.34 -13.31 -6.03
C MET A 92 -8.18 -13.09 -5.07
N ASN A 93 -8.47 -13.25 -3.78
CA ASN A 93 -7.46 -13.22 -2.73
C ASN A 93 -7.52 -14.52 -1.93
N ILE A 94 -6.35 -14.95 -1.46
CA ILE A 94 -6.20 -16.05 -0.53
C ILE A 94 -5.72 -15.45 0.79
N ALA A 95 -6.39 -15.82 1.87
CA ALA A 95 -5.98 -15.47 3.21
C ALA A 95 -5.67 -16.75 4.02
N SER A 96 -4.61 -16.70 4.81
CA SER A 96 -4.17 -17.84 5.62
C SER A 96 -3.64 -17.37 6.97
N SER A 97 -4.05 -18.07 8.01
CA SER A 97 -3.55 -17.93 9.39
C SER A 97 -2.50 -18.97 9.74
N ASP A 98 -2.03 -19.74 8.77
CA ASP A 98 -0.90 -20.66 8.98
C ASP A 98 0.39 -19.85 9.23
N PRO A 99 1.00 -19.97 10.43
CA PRO A 99 2.20 -19.22 10.77
C PRO A 99 3.37 -19.51 9.83
N GLU A 100 3.50 -20.75 9.34
CA GLU A 100 4.59 -21.10 8.42
C GLU A 100 4.42 -20.43 7.07
N PHE A 101 3.18 -20.31 6.61
CA PHE A 101 2.91 -19.63 5.34
C PHE A 101 3.13 -18.12 5.44
N ALA A 102 2.74 -17.50 6.55
CA ALA A 102 3.06 -16.11 6.82
C ALA A 102 4.58 -15.88 6.93
N ARG A 103 5.32 -16.77 7.61
CA ARG A 103 6.79 -16.72 7.71
C ARG A 103 7.45 -16.81 6.33
N LEU A 104 6.98 -17.71 5.48
CA LEU A 104 7.49 -17.84 4.10
C LEU A 104 7.27 -16.55 3.30
N ALA A 105 6.10 -15.91 3.40
CA ALA A 105 5.85 -14.63 2.74
C ALA A 105 6.77 -13.51 3.26
N ILE A 106 7.02 -13.48 4.57
CA ILE A 106 7.96 -12.53 5.19
C ILE A 106 9.37 -12.72 4.60
N GLU A 107 9.88 -13.95 4.56
CA GLU A 107 11.24 -14.22 4.11
C GLU A 107 11.44 -14.06 2.61
N LYS A 108 10.44 -14.47 1.82
CA LYS A 108 10.59 -14.58 0.37
C LYS A 108 10.16 -13.32 -0.38
N VAL A 109 9.25 -12.53 0.20
CA VAL A 109 8.69 -11.32 -0.41
C VAL A 109 9.11 -10.11 0.43
N PHE A 110 8.49 -9.92 1.59
CA PHE A 110 8.61 -8.66 2.33
C PHE A 110 10.04 -8.29 2.72
N HIS A 111 10.86 -9.22 3.24
CA HIS A 111 12.24 -8.90 3.62
C HIS A 111 13.09 -8.44 2.44
N LYS A 112 12.89 -9.06 1.26
CA LYS A 112 13.62 -8.68 0.05
C LYS A 112 13.16 -7.32 -0.45
N ASP A 113 11.84 -7.11 -0.48
CA ASP A 113 11.27 -5.90 -1.04
C ASP A 113 11.49 -4.70 -0.11
N PHE A 114 11.43 -4.88 1.22
CA PHE A 114 11.86 -3.85 2.18
C PHE A 114 13.35 -3.53 2.10
N ALA A 115 14.21 -4.51 1.80
CA ALA A 115 15.65 -4.28 1.64
C ALA A 115 15.98 -3.54 0.34
N ALA A 116 15.15 -3.70 -0.70
CA ALA A 116 15.28 -2.99 -1.97
C ALA A 116 14.66 -1.59 -1.93
N ALA A 117 13.63 -1.38 -1.10
CA ALA A 117 12.89 -0.14 -1.02
C ALA A 117 13.59 0.95 -0.17
N GLU A 118 13.40 2.20 -0.56
CA GLU A 118 13.89 3.37 0.18
C GLU A 118 12.92 3.74 1.31
N ASP A 119 13.42 3.93 2.54
CA ASP A 119 12.59 4.40 3.65
C ASP A 119 12.28 5.90 3.51
N LEU A 120 10.99 6.21 3.36
CA LEU A 120 10.52 7.58 3.15
C LEU A 120 10.54 8.34 4.48
N THR A 121 11.56 9.18 4.67
CA THR A 121 11.72 9.98 5.89
C THR A 121 11.13 11.39 5.79
N ASN A 122 10.94 11.88 4.57
CA ASN A 122 10.41 13.22 4.28
C ASN A 122 9.23 13.10 3.30
N PRO A 123 8.24 14.01 3.37
CA PRO A 123 7.14 14.01 2.42
C PRO A 123 7.65 14.20 1.00
N LEU A 124 7.05 13.48 0.07
CA LEU A 124 7.26 13.62 -1.36
C LEU A 124 6.70 14.95 -1.86
N PRO A 125 7.28 15.56 -2.91
CA PRO A 125 6.72 16.75 -3.55
C PRO A 125 5.28 16.50 -3.99
N GLU A 126 4.38 17.37 -3.58
CA GLU A 126 2.95 17.29 -3.88
C GLU A 126 2.48 18.64 -4.42
N ASP A 127 1.77 18.62 -5.55
CA ASP A 127 1.11 19.79 -6.11
C ASP A 127 -0.41 19.57 -6.29
N TRP A 128 -1.10 20.54 -6.88
CA TRP A 128 -2.55 20.46 -7.12
C TRP A 128 -2.95 19.28 -8.00
N LYS A 129 -2.06 18.77 -8.88
CA LYS A 129 -2.33 17.61 -9.74
C LYS A 129 -2.40 16.34 -8.91
N ASN A 130 -1.54 16.19 -7.89
CA ASN A 130 -1.63 15.05 -6.96
C ASN A 130 -2.97 15.04 -6.23
N THR A 131 -3.42 16.20 -5.74
CA THR A 131 -4.71 16.31 -5.07
C THR A 131 -5.87 15.94 -6.00
N LEU A 132 -5.87 16.45 -7.24
CA LEU A 132 -6.89 16.14 -8.23
C LEU A 132 -6.87 14.65 -8.61
N ALA A 133 -5.67 14.10 -8.86
CA ALA A 133 -5.48 12.69 -9.19
C ALA A 133 -6.01 11.80 -8.07
N ARG A 134 -5.77 12.13 -6.80
CA ARG A 134 -6.36 11.39 -5.66
C ARG A 134 -7.88 11.41 -5.70
N ILE A 135 -8.50 12.55 -5.98
CA ILE A 135 -9.97 12.65 -6.05
C ILE A 135 -10.50 11.70 -7.13
N VAL A 136 -9.93 11.74 -8.32
CA VAL A 136 -10.30 10.85 -9.44
C VAL A 136 -10.03 9.38 -9.07
N ALA A 137 -8.82 9.08 -8.62
CA ALA A 137 -8.38 7.74 -8.26
C ALA A 137 -9.17 7.12 -7.09
N SER A 138 -9.78 7.94 -6.23
CA SER A 138 -10.65 7.47 -5.15
C SER A 138 -12.04 7.04 -5.64
N GLN A 139 -12.39 7.38 -6.87
CA GLN A 139 -13.60 6.90 -7.55
C GLN A 139 -13.34 5.70 -8.46
N LEU A 140 -12.09 5.53 -8.87
CA LEU A 140 -11.52 4.33 -9.49
C LEU A 140 -11.05 3.33 -8.43
#